data_AF-A0A7V2CW62-F1
#
_entry.id   AF-A0A7V2CW62-F1
#
_cell.length_a   1.000
_cell.length_b   1.000
_cell.length_c   1.000
_cell.angle_alpha   90.00
_cell.angle_beta   90.00
_cell.angle_gamma   90.00
#
_symmetry.space_group_name_H-M   'P 1'
#
loop_
_entity.id
_entity.type
_entity.pdbx_description
1 polymer ?
#
loop_
_entity_poly.entity_id
_entity_poly.type
_entity_poly.pdbx_seq_one_letter_code
_entity_poly.pdbx_strand_id
1 'polypeptide(L)'
;MTAIDLAGEWTLHRTDTGKSWPAQVPGCNFTDLLHAGAIPDPFFGRNEHALHWIDDTDWEYRREFECEMEPDGMSRCELVCEGLDTLAIVCVNDAEVGRADNMFRTWRFDVARHLRRGTNTIGIRFPNPTAYCLEKAKAWGHRIDDGSAFLGSLIRKQHSSFSWDWAPCLAPSGIHRPIRIEISSNPRLAHARIRQEHRPDGKVRLRCRAEFEHGTAPVRWRLTLRGKPVAEAEGLEPTLEIPEPELWWPHGHGPQPLYHLEAASADAGRAFEGRSWRIGLRTIQLETPDDPVGQAFRFRVNGRAIYAKGANWAPPHQWASEVTRDRYA
;
A
#
# COMPACT_ATOMS: atom_id res chain seq x y z
N MET A 1 -10.37 13.90 -13.20
CA MET A 1 -8.98 13.49 -12.91
C MET A 1 -8.49 12.74 -14.12
N THR A 2 -7.36 13.14 -14.67
CA THR A 2 -6.69 12.38 -15.75
C THR A 2 -5.54 11.62 -15.11
N ALA A 3 -5.37 10.35 -15.48
CA ALA A 3 -4.27 9.54 -15.00
C ALA A 3 -3.52 8.92 -16.18
N ILE A 4 -2.19 8.95 -16.12
CA ILE A 4 -1.31 8.25 -17.05
C ILE A 4 -0.78 7.03 -16.30
N ASP A 5 -1.21 5.84 -16.70
CA ASP A 5 -0.73 4.59 -16.12
C ASP A 5 0.71 4.33 -16.57
N LEU A 6 1.58 4.06 -15.61
CA LEU A 6 3.00 3.78 -15.82
C LEU A 6 3.34 2.33 -15.43
N ALA A 7 2.36 1.46 -15.20
CA ALA A 7 2.55 0.02 -15.15
C ALA A 7 2.91 -0.55 -16.54
N GLY A 8 3.49 -1.75 -16.57
CA GLY A 8 3.90 -2.42 -17.81
C GLY A 8 5.43 -2.52 -17.93
N GLU A 9 5.90 -2.36 -19.16
CA GLU A 9 7.30 -2.51 -19.53
C GLU A 9 8.16 -1.34 -19.03
N TRP A 10 9.31 -1.70 -18.48
CA TRP A 10 10.38 -0.82 -17.99
C TRP A 10 11.73 -1.45 -18.36
N THR A 11 12.81 -0.73 -18.12
CA THR A 11 14.18 -1.27 -18.21
C THR A 11 14.83 -1.23 -16.84
N LEU A 12 15.38 -2.37 -16.39
CA LEU A 12 16.21 -2.48 -15.20
C LEU A 12 17.67 -2.28 -15.59
N HIS A 13 18.35 -1.38 -14.91
CA HIS A 13 19.78 -1.09 -15.08
C HIS A 13 20.55 -1.41 -13.81
N ARG A 14 21.70 -2.07 -13.97
CA ARG A 14 22.68 -2.24 -12.90
C ARG A 14 23.68 -1.08 -12.96
N THR A 15 23.72 -0.25 -11.93
CA THR A 15 24.37 1.08 -12.02
C THR A 15 25.90 1.03 -12.08
N ASP A 16 26.53 -0.04 -11.60
CA ASP A 16 27.99 -0.20 -11.54
C ASP A 16 28.62 -0.73 -12.85
N THR A 17 27.85 -1.45 -13.66
CA THR A 17 28.32 -2.16 -14.86
C THR A 17 27.66 -1.65 -16.14
N GLY A 18 26.56 -0.88 -16.02
CA GLY A 18 25.78 -0.40 -17.15
C GLY A 18 24.96 -1.48 -17.86
N LYS A 19 24.96 -2.72 -17.37
CA LYS A 19 24.11 -3.80 -17.90
C LYS A 19 22.64 -3.47 -17.69
N SER A 20 21.81 -3.89 -18.63
CA SER A 20 20.37 -3.68 -18.57
C SER A 20 19.58 -4.92 -19.01
N TRP A 21 18.36 -5.02 -18.50
CA TRP A 21 17.40 -6.09 -18.79
C TRP A 21 15.99 -5.50 -18.91
N PRO A 22 15.09 -6.15 -19.67
CA PRO A 22 13.67 -5.86 -19.59
C PRO A 22 13.16 -6.02 -18.15
N ALA A 23 12.22 -5.17 -17.76
CA ALA A 23 11.64 -5.17 -16.43
C ALA A 23 10.13 -4.99 -16.49
N GLN A 24 9.43 -5.51 -15.48
CA GLN A 24 7.99 -5.41 -15.36
C GLN A 24 7.62 -4.64 -14.09
N VAL A 25 6.69 -3.70 -14.23
CA VAL A 25 6.12 -2.95 -13.09
C VAL A 25 4.61 -3.20 -13.02
N PRO A 26 4.04 -3.58 -11.86
CA PRO A 26 4.72 -3.85 -10.59
C PRO A 26 5.65 -5.09 -10.61
N GLY A 27 6.79 -5.01 -9.92
CA GLY A 27 7.79 -6.08 -9.91
C GLY A 27 9.04 -5.75 -9.08
N CYS A 28 10.07 -6.59 -9.17
CA CYS A 28 11.37 -6.35 -8.55
C CYS A 28 12.56 -6.90 -9.34
N ASN A 29 13.76 -6.47 -8.94
CA ASN A 29 15.01 -6.82 -9.62
C ASN A 29 15.25 -8.34 -9.73
N PHE A 30 14.85 -9.13 -8.72
CA PHE A 30 14.96 -10.59 -8.78
C PHE A 30 14.03 -11.20 -9.84
N THR A 31 12.77 -10.78 -9.89
CA THR A 31 11.81 -11.31 -10.88
C THR A 31 12.20 -10.91 -12.30
N ASP A 32 12.67 -9.67 -12.48
CA ASP A 32 13.10 -9.16 -13.78
C ASP A 32 14.33 -9.91 -14.31
N LEU A 33 15.33 -10.13 -13.45
CA LEU A 33 16.51 -10.93 -13.80
C LEU A 33 16.15 -12.39 -14.10
N LEU A 34 15.20 -12.97 -13.36
CA LEU A 34 14.73 -14.33 -13.58
C LEU A 34 14.00 -14.45 -14.93
N HIS A 35 13.08 -13.53 -15.23
CA HIS A 35 12.35 -13.49 -16.50
C HIS A 35 13.29 -13.27 -17.70
N ALA A 36 14.36 -12.49 -17.52
CA ALA A 36 15.38 -12.28 -18.53
C ALA A 36 16.36 -13.47 -18.70
N GLY A 37 16.22 -14.54 -17.90
CA GLY A 37 17.14 -15.68 -17.90
C GLY A 37 18.55 -15.34 -17.42
N ALA A 38 18.71 -14.21 -16.71
CA ALA A 38 20.00 -13.72 -16.23
C ALA A 38 20.46 -14.39 -14.94
N ILE A 39 19.53 -15.01 -14.20
CA ILE A 39 19.79 -15.76 -12.97
C ILE A 39 19.03 -17.09 -12.99
N PRO A 40 19.51 -18.13 -12.29
CA PRO A 40 18.74 -19.33 -12.07
C PRO A 40 17.57 -19.08 -11.11
N ASP A 41 16.59 -19.99 -11.05
CA ASP A 41 15.48 -19.94 -10.09
C ASP A 41 16.03 -19.84 -8.65
N PRO A 42 15.77 -18.73 -7.93
CA PRO A 42 16.29 -18.52 -6.58
C PRO A 42 15.78 -19.54 -5.56
N PHE A 43 14.63 -20.17 -5.81
CA PHE A 43 14.01 -21.14 -4.91
C PHE A 43 14.45 -22.58 -5.16
N PHE A 44 15.24 -22.84 -6.21
CA PHE A 44 15.71 -24.19 -6.53
C PHE A 44 17.05 -24.51 -5.85
N GLY A 45 17.08 -25.63 -5.12
CA GLY A 45 18.32 -26.19 -4.55
C GLY A 45 19.03 -25.22 -3.61
N ARG A 46 20.23 -24.76 -4.01
CA ARG A 46 21.07 -23.83 -3.23
C ARG A 46 21.34 -22.51 -3.97
N ASN A 47 20.51 -22.20 -4.98
CA ASN A 47 20.74 -21.05 -5.85
C ASN A 47 20.75 -19.73 -5.09
N GLU A 48 19.96 -19.60 -4.02
CA GLU A 48 19.95 -18.45 -3.10
C GLU A 48 21.36 -17.92 -2.79
N HIS A 49 22.29 -18.80 -2.39
CA HIS A 49 23.63 -18.40 -1.95
C HIS A 49 24.45 -17.71 -3.04
N ALA A 50 24.16 -17.98 -4.31
CA ALA A 50 24.85 -17.39 -5.45
C ALA A 50 24.24 -16.04 -5.88
N LEU A 51 23.16 -15.60 -5.24
CA LEU A 51 22.35 -14.45 -5.67
C LEU A 51 22.46 -13.23 -4.75
N HIS A 52 23.24 -13.30 -3.66
CA HIS A 52 23.43 -12.17 -2.73
C HIS A 52 24.05 -10.92 -3.37
N TRP A 53 24.69 -11.06 -4.53
CA TRP A 53 25.18 -9.90 -5.27
C TRP A 53 24.04 -8.95 -5.69
N ILE A 54 22.79 -9.44 -5.79
CA ILE A 54 21.65 -8.66 -6.28
C ILE A 54 21.18 -7.66 -5.23
N ASP A 55 21.05 -8.08 -3.98
CA ASP A 55 20.73 -7.22 -2.84
C ASP A 55 21.92 -6.37 -2.37
N ASP A 56 23.14 -6.72 -2.79
CA ASP A 56 24.33 -5.90 -2.60
C ASP A 56 24.60 -4.86 -3.71
N THR A 57 23.63 -4.63 -4.60
CA THR A 57 23.80 -3.76 -5.77
C THR A 57 22.79 -2.59 -5.78
N ASP A 58 23.25 -1.44 -6.28
CA ASP A 58 22.39 -0.31 -6.65
C ASP A 58 21.73 -0.58 -8.01
N TRP A 59 20.42 -0.34 -8.09
CA TRP A 59 19.62 -0.59 -9.28
C TRP A 59 18.92 0.68 -9.77
N GLU A 60 18.61 0.77 -11.05
CA GLU A 60 17.81 1.86 -11.59
C GLU A 60 16.76 1.31 -12.55
N TYR A 61 15.49 1.68 -12.34
CA TYR A 61 14.41 1.44 -13.28
C TYR A 61 14.22 2.67 -14.15
N ARG A 62 14.12 2.48 -15.47
CA ARG A 62 13.86 3.56 -16.43
C ARG A 62 12.66 3.26 -17.32
N ARG A 63 11.91 4.30 -17.66
CA ARG A 63 10.83 4.25 -18.65
C ARG A 63 10.65 5.58 -19.35
N GLU A 64 10.34 5.49 -20.64
CA GLU A 64 9.80 6.59 -21.43
C GLU A 64 8.27 6.53 -21.46
N PHE A 65 7.63 7.69 -21.49
CA PHE A 65 6.19 7.80 -21.68
C PHE A 65 5.83 9.09 -22.40
N GLU A 66 4.71 9.07 -23.10
CA GLU A 66 4.16 10.25 -23.76
C GLU A 66 3.25 11.03 -22.81
N CYS A 67 3.43 12.34 -22.80
CA CYS A 67 2.58 13.27 -22.08
C CYS A 67 2.08 14.33 -23.06
N GLU A 68 0.78 14.35 -23.35
CA GLU A 68 0.20 15.36 -24.26
C GLU A 68 -0.01 16.72 -23.58
N MET A 69 0.14 16.77 -22.26
CA MET A 69 -0.18 17.92 -21.44
C MET A 69 0.98 18.91 -21.42
N GLU A 70 0.65 20.20 -21.52
CA GLU A 70 1.51 21.26 -20.99
C GLU A 70 1.05 21.62 -19.58
N PRO A 71 1.96 21.71 -18.60
CA PRO A 71 1.62 22.21 -17.27
C PRO A 71 1.02 23.63 -17.38
N ASP A 72 -0.26 23.77 -17.07
CA ASP A 72 -0.99 25.05 -17.12
C ASP A 72 -0.71 25.96 -15.91
N GLY A 73 0.11 25.50 -14.96
CA GLY A 73 0.43 26.18 -13.70
C GLY A 73 -0.70 26.20 -12.67
N MET A 74 -1.88 25.65 -12.99
CA MET A 74 -3.05 25.61 -12.11
C MET A 74 -3.39 24.19 -11.63
N SER A 75 -3.08 23.20 -12.46
CA SER A 75 -3.32 21.79 -12.20
C SER A 75 -2.21 21.19 -11.35
N ARG A 76 -2.57 20.40 -10.33
CA ARG A 76 -1.61 19.55 -9.62
C ARG A 76 -1.28 18.36 -10.49
N CYS A 77 0.02 18.09 -10.63
CA CYS A 77 0.53 16.95 -11.37
C CYS A 77 1.46 16.15 -10.45
N GLU A 78 1.04 14.95 -10.06
CA GLU A 78 1.76 14.15 -9.09
C GLU A 78 2.15 12.80 -9.67
N LEU A 79 3.42 12.40 -9.52
CA LEU A 79 3.83 11.02 -9.69
C LEU A 79 3.47 10.25 -8.42
N VAL A 80 2.61 9.26 -8.58
CA VAL A 80 2.05 8.44 -7.50
C VAL A 80 2.68 7.07 -7.56
N CYS A 81 3.46 6.73 -6.55
CA CYS A 81 4.06 5.41 -6.38
C CYS A 81 3.36 4.72 -5.20
N GLU A 82 2.52 3.72 -5.46
CA GLU A 82 1.80 3.02 -4.39
C GLU A 82 2.69 2.15 -3.51
N GLY A 83 3.91 1.89 -3.96
CA GLY A 83 4.99 1.51 -3.09
C GLY A 83 6.29 1.19 -3.81
N LEU A 84 7.36 1.74 -3.25
CA LEU A 84 8.74 1.62 -3.69
C LEU A 84 9.48 0.81 -2.64
N ASP A 85 10.12 -0.28 -3.05
CA ASP A 85 10.88 -1.16 -2.16
C ASP A 85 12.38 -0.92 -2.36
N THR A 86 13.09 -0.26 -1.46
CA THR A 86 12.59 0.57 -0.35
C THR A 86 13.16 1.97 -0.43
N LEU A 87 14.49 2.05 -0.45
CA LEU A 87 15.20 3.30 -0.67
C LEU A 87 15.04 3.65 -2.14
N ALA A 88 14.50 4.82 -2.45
CA ALA A 88 14.34 5.25 -3.83
C ALA A 88 14.71 6.72 -4.00
N ILE A 89 15.39 7.03 -5.09
CA ILE A 89 15.63 8.38 -5.60
C ILE A 89 14.88 8.47 -6.91
N VAL A 90 13.91 9.36 -6.98
CA VAL A 90 12.96 9.46 -8.09
C VAL A 90 13.32 10.67 -8.93
N CYS A 91 13.53 10.44 -10.22
CA CYS A 91 13.87 11.45 -11.21
C CYS A 91 12.85 11.47 -12.36
N VAL A 92 12.53 12.67 -12.83
CA VAL A 92 11.70 12.91 -14.02
C VAL A 92 12.47 13.86 -14.93
N ASN A 93 12.69 13.47 -16.19
CA ASN A 93 13.54 14.22 -17.13
C ASN A 93 14.88 14.65 -16.49
N ASP A 94 15.57 13.67 -15.91
CA ASP A 94 16.88 13.80 -15.22
C ASP A 94 16.90 14.69 -13.95
N ALA A 95 15.77 15.29 -13.57
CA ALA A 95 15.66 16.08 -12.35
C ALA A 95 15.13 15.23 -11.18
N GLU A 96 15.81 15.26 -10.02
CA GLU A 96 15.33 14.62 -8.79
C GLU A 96 14.05 15.32 -8.29
N VAL A 97 12.95 14.57 -8.22
CA VAL A 97 11.63 15.06 -7.74
C VAL A 97 11.32 14.63 -6.31
N GLY A 98 12.07 13.64 -5.79
CA GLY A 98 11.98 13.26 -4.38
C GLY A 98 12.63 11.93 -4.06
N ARG A 99 12.52 11.53 -2.80
CA ARG A 99 13.08 10.29 -2.26
C ARG A 99 12.06 9.54 -1.43
N ALA A 100 12.20 8.22 -1.36
CA ALA A 100 11.43 7.32 -0.51
C ALA A 100 12.34 6.43 0.33
N ASP A 101 11.87 6.04 1.52
CA ASP A 101 12.61 5.23 2.48
C ASP A 101 11.76 4.17 3.20
N ASN A 102 10.56 3.88 2.66
CA ASN A 102 9.58 3.01 3.30
C ASN A 102 8.70 2.28 2.28
N MET A 103 8.84 0.96 2.23
CA MET A 103 8.10 0.02 1.37
C MET A 103 6.59 0.09 1.58
N PHE A 104 6.16 0.43 2.79
CA PHE A 104 4.77 0.32 3.22
C PHE A 104 3.95 1.59 2.96
N ARG A 105 4.53 2.60 2.31
CA ARG A 105 3.89 3.90 2.06
C ARG A 105 3.61 4.09 0.59
N THR A 106 2.49 4.77 0.32
CA THR A 106 2.29 5.47 -0.94
C THR A 106 3.07 6.79 -0.90
N TRP A 107 3.79 7.06 -1.97
CA TRP A 107 4.56 8.27 -2.18
C TRP A 107 3.95 9.09 -3.32
N ARG A 108 3.92 10.42 -3.15
CA ARG A 108 3.39 11.36 -4.13
C ARG A 108 4.41 12.47 -4.29
N PHE A 109 4.85 12.70 -5.51
CA PHE A 109 5.86 13.71 -5.84
C PHE A 109 5.26 14.71 -6.80
N ASP A 110 5.36 16.00 -6.52
CA ASP A 110 4.97 17.05 -7.46
C ASP A 110 5.96 17.05 -8.64
N VAL A 111 5.45 16.76 -9.83
CA VAL A 111 6.23 16.67 -11.06
C VAL A 111 5.84 17.72 -12.09
N ALA A 112 4.93 18.64 -11.75
CA ALA A 112 4.36 19.59 -12.71
C ALA A 112 5.42 20.38 -13.47
N ARG A 113 6.43 20.91 -12.76
CA ARG A 113 7.52 21.70 -13.35
C ARG A 113 8.56 20.89 -14.14
N HIS A 114 8.51 19.57 -14.04
CA HIS A 114 9.48 18.65 -14.64
C HIS A 114 8.93 17.95 -15.87
N LEU A 115 7.62 17.94 -16.07
CA LEU A 115 6.99 17.39 -17.27
C LEU A 115 7.03 18.36 -18.44
N ARG A 116 7.07 17.80 -19.65
CA ARG A 116 6.96 18.51 -20.92
C ARG A 116 5.97 17.80 -21.83
N ARG A 117 5.45 18.51 -22.83
CA ARG A 117 4.68 17.89 -23.91
C ARG A 117 5.57 16.95 -24.74
N GLY A 118 5.05 15.80 -25.11
CA GLY A 118 5.75 14.74 -25.84
C GLY A 118 6.43 13.74 -24.91
N THR A 119 7.60 13.24 -25.32
CA THR A 119 8.33 12.20 -24.61
C THR A 119 8.98 12.70 -23.33
N ASN A 120 8.69 12.00 -22.23
CA ASN A 120 9.27 12.20 -20.91
C ASN A 120 9.94 10.92 -20.42
N THR A 121 10.95 11.07 -19.55
CA THR A 121 11.62 9.95 -18.89
C THR A 121 11.31 9.94 -17.40
N ILE A 122 11.16 8.74 -16.83
CA ILE A 122 11.21 8.50 -15.39
C ILE A 122 12.38 7.56 -15.11
N GLY A 123 13.20 7.93 -14.14
CA GLY A 123 14.25 7.11 -13.57
C GLY A 123 14.02 6.94 -12.08
N ILE A 124 14.02 5.70 -11.58
CA ILE A 124 13.94 5.43 -10.14
C ILE A 124 15.15 4.59 -9.74
N ARG A 125 16.09 5.22 -9.01
CA ARG A 125 17.26 4.55 -8.48
C ARG A 125 16.98 3.99 -7.10
N PHE A 126 17.30 2.72 -6.90
CA PHE A 126 17.22 2.00 -5.64
C PHE A 126 18.61 1.71 -5.11
N PRO A 127 19.09 2.47 -4.11
CA PRO A 127 20.33 2.16 -3.41
C PRO A 127 20.30 0.80 -2.72
N ASN A 128 21.47 0.17 -2.61
CA ASN A 128 21.70 -1.10 -1.92
C ASN A 128 21.12 -1.05 -0.48
N PRO A 129 20.10 -1.86 -0.16
CA PRO A 129 19.47 -1.87 1.16
C PRO A 129 20.38 -2.44 2.25
N THR A 130 21.24 -3.43 1.93
CA THR A 130 22.20 -4.03 2.86
C THR A 130 23.22 -2.99 3.32
N ALA A 131 23.88 -2.31 2.38
CA ALA A 131 24.86 -1.27 2.68
C ALA A 131 24.27 -0.14 3.54
N TYR A 132 23.05 0.29 3.23
CA TYR A 132 22.33 1.28 4.05
C TYR A 132 22.13 0.81 5.49
N CYS A 133 21.74 -0.45 5.69
CA CYS A 133 21.53 -1.01 7.02
C CYS A 133 22.86 -1.16 7.79
N LEU A 134 23.94 -1.60 7.13
CA LEU A 134 25.27 -1.68 7.71
C LEU A 134 25.77 -0.32 8.21
N GLU A 135 25.61 0.73 7.40
CA GLU A 135 25.99 2.10 7.80
C GLU A 135 25.16 2.62 8.97
N LYS A 136 23.85 2.31 9.01
CA LYS A 136 23.01 2.63 10.18
C LYS A 136 23.45 1.91 11.44
N ALA A 137 23.73 0.60 11.35
CA ALA A 137 24.18 -0.19 12.50
C ALA A 137 25.47 0.38 13.09
N LYS A 138 26.43 0.71 12.20
CA LYS A 138 27.70 1.35 12.57
C LYS A 138 27.48 2.70 13.26
N ALA A 139 26.59 3.54 12.73
CA ALA A 139 26.26 4.82 13.35
C ALA A 139 25.65 4.69 14.76
N TRP A 140 25.00 3.56 15.06
CA TRP A 140 24.45 3.27 16.39
C TRP A 140 25.43 2.57 17.33
N GLY A 141 26.67 2.31 16.88
CA GLY A 141 27.66 1.57 17.67
C GLY A 141 27.29 0.10 17.88
N HIS A 142 26.35 -0.44 17.10
CA HIS A 142 25.96 -1.83 17.20
C HIS A 142 26.96 -2.69 16.42
N ARG A 143 27.52 -3.71 17.08
CA ARG A 143 28.28 -4.76 16.39
C ARG A 143 27.28 -5.70 15.75
N ILE A 144 27.37 -5.89 14.44
CA ILE A 144 26.53 -6.89 13.76
C ILE A 144 27.24 -8.22 13.96
N ASP A 145 26.99 -8.84 15.12
CA ASP A 145 27.60 -10.12 15.47
C ASP A 145 26.71 -11.32 15.03
N ASP A 146 25.43 -11.12 14.65
CA ASP A 146 24.51 -12.21 14.28
C ASP A 146 23.50 -11.85 13.16
N GLY A 147 23.63 -12.49 11.99
CA GLY A 147 22.55 -12.72 11.01
C GLY A 147 22.02 -11.51 10.19
N SER A 148 21.62 -11.78 8.93
CA SER A 148 20.99 -10.79 8.04
C SER A 148 19.66 -10.24 8.59
N ALA A 149 18.95 -11.00 9.43
CA ALA A 149 17.64 -10.62 9.99
C ALA A 149 17.67 -9.32 10.82
N PHE A 150 18.79 -9.02 11.51
CA PHE A 150 18.94 -7.77 12.25
C PHE A 150 18.91 -6.55 11.33
N LEU A 151 19.52 -6.64 10.13
CA LEU A 151 19.55 -5.55 9.17
C LEU A 151 18.14 -5.11 8.75
N GLY A 152 17.22 -6.06 8.59
CA GLY A 152 15.82 -5.78 8.30
C GLY A 152 15.12 -4.89 9.33
N SER A 153 15.61 -4.82 10.58
CA SER A 153 15.06 -3.93 11.60
C SER A 153 15.44 -2.45 11.41
N LEU A 154 16.49 -2.17 10.62
CA LEU A 154 17.05 -0.83 10.43
C LEU A 154 16.43 -0.07 9.24
N ILE A 155 15.56 -0.75 8.48
CA ILE A 155 14.89 -0.26 7.28
C ILE A 155 13.40 -0.61 7.32
N ARG A 156 12.53 0.26 6.78
CA ARG A 156 11.08 0.00 6.72
C ARG A 156 10.74 -0.81 5.46
N LYS A 157 11.13 -2.08 5.49
CA LYS A 157 11.01 -3.10 4.43
C LYS A 157 10.39 -4.39 5.00
N GLN A 158 9.88 -5.28 4.15
CA GLN A 158 9.45 -6.62 4.58
C GLN A 158 10.58 -7.33 5.33
N HIS A 159 10.39 -7.62 6.62
CA HIS A 159 11.48 -8.11 7.47
C HIS A 159 12.02 -9.46 6.99
N SER A 160 11.14 -10.38 6.60
CA SER A 160 11.52 -11.71 6.09
C SER A 160 12.30 -11.67 4.77
N SER A 161 12.41 -10.52 4.11
CA SER A 161 13.28 -10.40 2.93
C SER A 161 14.76 -10.48 3.30
N PHE A 162 15.11 -10.16 4.54
CA PHE A 162 16.45 -10.32 5.11
C PHE A 162 16.61 -11.67 5.82
N SER A 163 15.95 -12.71 5.32
CA SER A 163 15.84 -14.05 5.92
C SER A 163 14.84 -14.16 7.06
N TRP A 164 14.39 -15.40 7.27
CA TRP A 164 13.72 -15.88 8.46
C TRP A 164 13.95 -17.40 8.59
N ASP A 165 13.58 -18.02 9.71
CA ASP A 165 13.64 -19.49 9.86
C ASP A 165 12.74 -20.27 8.85
N TRP A 166 11.91 -19.56 8.08
CA TRP A 166 11.05 -20.09 7.01
C TRP A 166 11.21 -19.37 5.65
N ALA A 167 12.14 -18.39 5.52
CA ALA A 167 12.29 -17.60 4.29
C ALA A 167 13.76 -17.41 3.87
N PRO A 168 14.05 -17.41 2.56
CA PRO A 168 15.38 -17.10 2.05
C PRO A 168 15.75 -15.62 2.28
N CYS A 169 17.04 -15.34 2.30
CA CYS A 169 17.63 -14.02 2.35
C CYS A 169 17.74 -13.42 0.94
N LEU A 170 16.59 -13.00 0.39
CA LEU A 170 16.49 -12.34 -0.91
C LEU A 170 15.79 -11.00 -0.71
N ALA A 171 16.56 -9.93 -0.52
CA ALA A 171 16.06 -8.59 -0.25
C ALA A 171 15.88 -7.78 -1.55
N PRO A 172 14.68 -7.76 -2.16
CA PRO A 172 14.48 -7.14 -3.48
C PRO A 172 14.59 -5.62 -3.44
N SER A 173 14.84 -5.04 -4.61
CA SER A 173 14.62 -3.62 -4.88
C SER A 173 13.71 -3.46 -6.10
N GLY A 174 12.73 -2.57 -6.03
CA GLY A 174 11.86 -2.31 -7.17
C GLY A 174 10.56 -1.57 -6.89
N ILE A 175 9.78 -1.41 -7.95
CA ILE A 175 8.48 -0.74 -7.93
C ILE A 175 7.40 -1.81 -7.74
N HIS A 176 7.18 -2.22 -6.49
CA HIS A 176 6.42 -3.43 -6.17
C HIS A 176 4.88 -3.26 -6.20
N ARG A 177 4.39 -2.05 -6.48
CA ARG A 177 2.98 -1.68 -6.56
C ARG A 177 2.75 -0.67 -7.69
N PRO A 178 1.50 -0.40 -8.11
CA PRO A 178 1.21 0.48 -9.23
C PRO A 178 1.87 1.87 -9.14
N ILE A 179 2.22 2.40 -10.29
CA ILE A 179 2.81 3.73 -10.48
C ILE A 179 2.06 4.45 -11.59
N ARG A 180 1.77 5.75 -11.40
CA ARG A 180 1.02 6.56 -12.37
C ARG A 180 1.28 8.04 -12.16
N ILE A 181 0.98 8.86 -13.16
CA ILE A 181 0.84 10.31 -12.99
C ILE A 181 -0.64 10.64 -12.81
N GLU A 182 -0.99 11.34 -11.74
CA GLU A 182 -2.33 11.89 -11.53
C GLU A 182 -2.32 13.40 -11.78
N ILE A 183 -3.28 13.87 -12.57
CA ILE A 183 -3.44 15.29 -12.89
C ILE A 183 -4.85 15.75 -12.50
N SER A 184 -4.91 16.74 -11.61
CA SER A 184 -6.17 17.29 -11.12
C SER A 184 -6.05 18.72 -10.63
N SER A 185 -7.08 19.51 -10.89
CA SER A 185 -7.33 20.83 -10.28
C SER A 185 -8.40 20.78 -9.18
N ASN A 186 -9.07 19.64 -9.04
CA ASN A 186 -10.20 19.44 -8.15
C ASN A 186 -9.77 19.02 -6.74
N PRO A 187 -10.64 19.14 -5.72
CA PRO A 187 -10.40 18.54 -4.41
C PRO A 187 -10.14 17.03 -4.51
N ARG A 188 -9.32 16.48 -3.61
CA ARG A 188 -9.06 15.04 -3.53
C ARG A 188 -9.44 14.52 -2.16
N LEU A 189 -10.50 13.71 -2.12
CA LEU A 189 -10.85 12.95 -0.92
C LEU A 189 -9.79 11.86 -0.72
N ALA A 190 -8.99 11.93 0.34
CA ALA A 190 -7.97 10.93 0.64
C ALA A 190 -8.55 9.73 1.37
N HIS A 191 -9.40 9.98 2.36
CA HIS A 191 -10.04 8.92 3.15
C HIS A 191 -11.30 9.43 3.83
N ALA A 192 -11.98 8.56 4.57
CA ALA A 192 -13.04 8.93 5.50
C ALA A 192 -12.85 8.24 6.85
N ARG A 193 -12.91 9.00 7.95
CA ARG A 193 -13.05 8.39 9.26
C ARG A 193 -14.50 7.97 9.46
N ILE A 194 -14.74 6.67 9.63
CA ILE A 194 -16.07 6.09 9.81
C ILE A 194 -16.11 5.42 11.19
N ARG A 195 -16.86 6.00 12.12
CA ARG A 195 -17.03 5.46 13.47
C ARG A 195 -18.42 4.89 13.64
N GLN A 196 -18.50 3.69 14.20
CA GLN A 196 -19.76 3.05 14.56
C GLN A 196 -20.09 3.35 16.02
N GLU A 197 -21.29 3.82 16.28
CA GLU A 197 -21.86 4.01 17.61
C GLU A 197 -23.05 3.04 17.74
N HIS A 198 -22.86 1.94 18.47
CA HIS A 198 -23.89 0.94 18.75
C HIS A 198 -24.64 1.36 20.01
N ARG A 199 -25.94 1.58 19.90
CA ARG A 199 -26.76 2.19 20.96
C ARG A 199 -27.56 1.13 21.73
N PRO A 200 -27.89 1.40 23.02
CA PRO A 200 -28.70 0.47 23.83
C PRO A 200 -30.10 0.19 23.28
N ASP A 201 -30.65 1.09 22.46
CA ASP A 201 -31.96 0.92 21.80
C ASP A 201 -31.89 0.02 20.55
N GLY A 202 -30.75 -0.64 20.31
CA GLY A 202 -30.55 -1.56 19.19
C GLY A 202 -30.15 -0.89 17.87
N LYS A 203 -30.14 0.45 17.82
CA LYS A 203 -29.76 1.21 16.62
C LYS A 203 -28.24 1.33 16.48
N VAL A 204 -27.78 1.54 15.25
CA VAL A 204 -26.39 1.90 14.97
C VAL A 204 -26.33 3.26 14.28
N ARG A 205 -25.37 4.10 14.67
CA ARG A 205 -25.02 5.33 13.95
C ARG A 205 -23.63 5.21 13.33
N LEU A 206 -23.50 5.63 12.08
CA LEU A 206 -22.20 5.86 11.45
C LEU A 206 -21.92 7.35 11.48
N ARG A 207 -20.87 7.75 12.21
CA ARG A 207 -20.30 9.09 12.16
C ARG A 207 -19.20 9.09 11.11
N CYS A 208 -19.47 9.76 10.00
CA CYS A 208 -18.55 9.87 8.88
C CYS A 208 -17.83 11.22 8.97
N ARG A 209 -16.57 11.27 8.58
CA ARG A 209 -15.80 12.50 8.40
C ARG A 209 -14.92 12.37 7.16
N ALA A 210 -15.17 13.20 6.16
CA ALA A 210 -14.36 13.29 4.96
C ALA A 210 -12.98 13.90 5.29
N GLU A 211 -11.92 13.27 4.82
CA GLU A 211 -10.55 13.76 4.96
C GLU A 211 -9.97 14.00 3.57
N PHE A 212 -9.89 15.28 3.19
CA PHE A 212 -9.30 15.71 1.92
C PHE A 212 -7.79 15.89 2.08
N GLU A 213 -7.03 15.48 1.06
CA GLU A 213 -5.59 15.78 0.98
C GLU A 213 -5.37 17.23 0.55
N HIS A 214 -6.15 17.70 -0.41
CA HIS A 214 -6.17 19.08 -0.86
C HIS A 214 -7.57 19.49 -1.32
N GLY A 215 -7.85 20.79 -1.19
CA GLY A 215 -9.17 21.35 -1.41
C GLY A 215 -10.20 20.81 -0.41
N THR A 216 -11.46 21.13 -0.64
CA THR A 216 -12.61 20.59 0.11
C THR A 216 -13.85 20.78 -0.74
N ALA A 217 -14.78 19.83 -0.72
CA ALA A 217 -16.07 19.97 -1.38
C ALA A 217 -17.18 19.32 -0.54
N PRO A 218 -18.44 19.75 -0.70
CA PRO A 218 -19.59 19.03 -0.16
C PRO A 218 -19.60 17.55 -0.61
N VAL A 219 -19.87 16.64 0.32
CA VAL A 219 -19.86 15.20 0.10
C VAL A 219 -21.27 14.64 0.28
N ARG A 220 -21.74 13.85 -0.67
CA ARG A 220 -22.93 13.02 -0.56
C ARG A 220 -22.54 11.63 -0.11
N TRP A 221 -23.21 11.13 0.92
CA TRP A 221 -23.00 9.82 1.50
C TRP A 221 -24.20 8.95 1.25
N ARG A 222 -23.97 7.74 0.75
CA ARG A 222 -25.01 6.74 0.51
C ARG A 222 -24.62 5.42 1.13
N LEU A 223 -25.45 4.93 2.04
CA LEU A 223 -25.31 3.62 2.65
C LEU A 223 -26.34 2.67 2.04
N THR A 224 -25.88 1.54 1.52
CA THR A 224 -26.76 0.48 0.99
C THR A 224 -26.44 -0.87 1.62
N LEU A 225 -27.43 -1.77 1.63
CA LEU A 225 -27.26 -3.17 1.97
C LEU A 225 -27.91 -4.02 0.87
N ARG A 226 -27.12 -4.90 0.23
CA ARG A 226 -27.59 -5.75 -0.88
C ARG A 226 -28.30 -4.92 -1.98
N GLY A 227 -27.73 -3.76 -2.30
CA GLY A 227 -28.23 -2.81 -3.30
C GLY A 227 -29.41 -1.94 -2.86
N LYS A 228 -30.00 -2.18 -1.68
CA LYS A 228 -31.11 -1.37 -1.17
C LYS A 228 -30.60 -0.18 -0.36
N PRO A 229 -31.15 1.04 -0.55
CA PRO A 229 -30.77 2.21 0.25
C PRO A 229 -31.17 2.01 1.72
N VAL A 230 -30.27 2.37 2.62
CA VAL A 230 -30.45 2.28 4.08
C VAL A 230 -30.47 3.67 4.70
N ALA A 231 -29.50 4.51 4.33
CA ALA A 231 -29.40 5.88 4.82
C ALA A 231 -28.63 6.73 3.81
N GLU A 232 -28.96 8.02 3.75
CA GLU A 232 -28.24 9.02 2.97
C GLU A 232 -28.07 10.30 3.79
N ALA A 233 -26.98 11.01 3.56
CA ALA A 233 -26.71 12.29 4.18
C ALA A 233 -25.74 13.11 3.31
N GLU A 234 -25.70 14.42 3.53
CA GLU A 234 -24.73 15.29 2.90
C GLU A 234 -23.95 16.08 3.95
N GLY A 235 -22.71 16.46 3.62
CA GLY A 235 -21.83 17.23 4.48
C GLY A 235 -20.46 16.59 4.66
N LEU A 236 -19.56 17.34 5.29
CA LEU A 236 -18.20 16.86 5.58
C LEU A 236 -18.17 15.87 6.74
N GLU A 237 -19.06 16.04 7.73
CA GLU A 237 -19.12 15.21 8.93
C GLU A 237 -20.53 14.70 9.26
N PRO A 238 -21.23 14.00 8.35
CA PRO A 238 -22.61 13.60 8.60
C PRO A 238 -22.71 12.39 9.52
N THR A 239 -23.92 12.22 10.07
CA THR A 239 -24.31 11.01 10.81
C THR A 239 -25.40 10.28 10.04
N LEU A 240 -25.17 8.99 9.76
CA LEU A 240 -26.15 8.09 9.16
C LEU A 240 -26.75 7.21 10.26
N GLU A 241 -28.06 7.22 10.46
CA GLU A 241 -28.75 6.35 11.42
C GLU A 241 -29.25 5.07 10.71
N ILE A 242 -29.01 3.92 11.35
CA ILE A 242 -29.47 2.60 10.90
C ILE A 242 -30.41 2.06 12.00
N PRO A 243 -31.73 2.21 11.84
CA PRO A 243 -32.70 1.82 12.86
C PRO A 243 -32.74 0.32 13.14
N GLU A 244 -32.64 -0.49 12.09
CA GLU A 244 -32.70 -1.96 12.16
C GLU A 244 -31.43 -2.56 11.54
N PRO A 245 -30.30 -2.54 12.26
CA PRO A 245 -29.02 -2.97 11.72
C PRO A 245 -28.91 -4.49 11.61
N GLU A 246 -28.49 -4.98 10.45
CA GLU A 246 -28.00 -6.36 10.30
C GLU A 246 -26.54 -6.42 10.75
N LEU A 247 -26.29 -7.06 11.89
CA LEU A 247 -24.95 -7.14 12.47
C LEU A 247 -24.08 -8.16 11.72
N TRP A 248 -22.82 -7.80 11.52
CA TRP A 248 -21.79 -8.68 11.00
C TRP A 248 -21.26 -9.61 12.11
N TRP A 249 -21.13 -10.90 11.80
CA TRP A 249 -20.59 -11.91 12.72
C TRP A 249 -19.36 -12.63 12.14
N PRO A 250 -18.42 -13.07 12.99
CA PRO A 250 -17.35 -13.97 12.57
C PRO A 250 -17.88 -15.28 11.98
N HIS A 251 -17.04 -15.97 11.20
CA HIS A 251 -17.38 -17.27 10.61
C HIS A 251 -17.88 -18.25 11.68
N GLY A 252 -19.02 -18.91 11.41
CA GLY A 252 -19.66 -19.86 12.34
C GLY A 252 -20.45 -19.22 13.49
N HIS A 253 -20.52 -17.89 13.59
CA HIS A 253 -21.23 -17.18 14.67
C HIS A 253 -22.47 -16.41 14.21
N GLY A 254 -22.78 -16.41 12.91
CA GLY A 254 -23.92 -15.71 12.33
C GLY A 254 -23.68 -15.34 10.88
N PRO A 255 -24.52 -14.47 10.29
CA PRO A 255 -24.32 -13.95 8.93
C PRO A 255 -23.22 -12.87 8.88
N GLN A 256 -22.72 -12.57 7.68
CA GLN A 256 -21.68 -11.57 7.41
C GLN A 256 -22.20 -10.40 6.53
N PRO A 257 -23.29 -9.70 6.89
CA PRO A 257 -23.74 -8.54 6.12
C PRO A 257 -22.64 -7.47 6.02
N LEU A 258 -22.40 -7.00 4.80
CA LEU A 258 -21.51 -5.89 4.50
C LEU A 258 -22.33 -4.79 3.83
N TYR A 259 -22.45 -3.65 4.51
CA TYR A 259 -23.03 -2.46 3.94
C TYR A 259 -22.02 -1.81 2.98
N HIS A 260 -22.51 -1.22 1.88
CA HIS A 260 -21.69 -0.41 0.98
C HIS A 260 -21.94 1.06 1.32
N LEU A 261 -20.90 1.73 1.84
CA LEU A 261 -20.92 3.17 2.09
C LEU A 261 -20.15 3.85 0.96
N GLU A 262 -20.80 4.77 0.26
CA GLU A 262 -20.21 5.59 -0.78
C GLU A 262 -20.12 7.05 -0.32
N ALA A 263 -19.00 7.70 -0.59
CA ALA A 263 -18.80 9.14 -0.47
C ALA A 263 -18.47 9.69 -1.86
N ALA A 264 -19.37 10.51 -2.40
CA ALA A 264 -19.24 11.12 -3.73
C ALA A 264 -19.42 12.64 -3.63
N SER A 265 -19.06 13.36 -4.69
CA SER A 265 -19.29 14.81 -4.73
C SER A 265 -20.78 15.13 -4.73
N ALA A 266 -21.19 16.06 -3.85
CA ALA A 266 -22.53 16.62 -3.88
C ALA A 266 -22.64 17.82 -4.84
N ASP A 267 -21.52 18.36 -5.31
CA ASP A 267 -21.43 19.51 -6.20
C ASP A 267 -20.66 19.16 -7.49
N ALA A 268 -21.29 19.38 -8.64
CA ALA A 268 -20.68 19.15 -9.96
C ALA A 268 -19.58 20.19 -10.29
N GLY A 269 -19.65 21.40 -9.73
CA GLY A 269 -18.65 22.46 -9.95
C GLY A 269 -17.32 22.23 -9.21
N ARG A 270 -17.31 21.35 -8.21
CA ARG A 270 -16.12 20.94 -7.43
C ARG A 270 -16.02 19.43 -7.31
N ALA A 271 -16.27 18.73 -8.41
CA ALA A 271 -16.31 17.27 -8.45
C ALA A 271 -14.94 16.65 -8.11
N PHE A 272 -14.94 15.61 -7.29
CA PHE A 272 -13.79 14.82 -6.87
C PHE A 272 -14.08 13.33 -7.11
N GLU A 273 -13.04 12.51 -7.15
CA GLU A 273 -13.20 11.06 -7.26
C GLU A 273 -13.79 10.48 -5.96
N GLY A 274 -14.97 9.86 -6.08
CA GLY A 274 -15.65 9.24 -4.95
C GLY A 274 -14.89 8.05 -4.36
N ARG A 275 -15.22 7.69 -3.12
CA ARG A 275 -14.68 6.51 -2.44
C ARG A 275 -15.80 5.64 -1.91
N SER A 276 -15.56 4.35 -1.83
CA SER A 276 -16.48 3.41 -1.21
C SER A 276 -15.80 2.50 -0.20
N TRP A 277 -16.58 2.07 0.79
CA TRP A 277 -16.16 1.16 1.86
C TRP A 277 -17.20 0.07 2.06
N ARG A 278 -16.73 -1.15 2.32
CA ARG A 278 -17.57 -2.23 2.83
C ARG A 278 -17.52 -2.22 4.36
N ILE A 279 -18.66 -2.04 5.00
CA ILE A 279 -18.77 -1.87 6.45
C ILE A 279 -19.60 -3.01 7.04
N GLY A 280 -18.98 -3.86 7.85
CA GLY A 280 -19.70 -4.77 8.74
C GLY A 280 -20.05 -4.02 10.03
N LEU A 281 -21.34 -3.98 10.41
CA LEU A 281 -21.76 -3.37 11.67
C LEU A 281 -21.50 -4.35 12.82
N ARG A 282 -20.55 -4.05 13.70
CA ARG A 282 -20.19 -4.92 14.83
C ARG A 282 -19.41 -4.19 15.91
N THR A 283 -19.54 -4.66 17.14
CA THR A 283 -18.62 -4.33 18.24
C THR A 283 -17.57 -5.44 18.37
N ILE A 284 -16.32 -5.06 18.63
CA ILE A 284 -15.23 -5.99 18.96
C ILE A 284 -14.55 -5.43 20.20
N GLN A 285 -14.46 -6.24 21.25
CA GLN A 285 -13.85 -5.86 22.52
C GLN A 285 -12.81 -6.90 22.88
N LEU A 286 -11.61 -6.45 23.24
CA LEU A 286 -10.63 -7.27 23.95
C LEU A 286 -10.92 -7.15 25.44
N GLU A 287 -11.19 -8.27 26.09
CA GLU A 287 -11.41 -8.34 27.53
C GLU A 287 -10.24 -9.06 28.20
N THR A 288 -9.65 -8.38 29.18
CA THR A 288 -8.59 -8.94 30.03
C THR A 288 -8.92 -8.86 31.54
N PRO A 289 -10.05 -9.43 31.99
CA PRO A 289 -10.39 -9.46 33.41
C PRO A 289 -9.48 -10.42 34.18
N ASP A 290 -9.36 -10.21 35.49
CA ASP A 290 -8.77 -11.18 36.40
C ASP A 290 -9.57 -12.49 36.36
N ASP A 291 -8.86 -13.61 36.47
CA ASP A 291 -9.36 -14.98 36.43
C ASP A 291 -8.69 -15.75 37.59
N PRO A 292 -9.34 -16.73 38.24
CA PRO A 292 -8.70 -17.59 39.24
C PRO A 292 -7.32 -18.15 38.87
N VAL A 293 -6.97 -18.28 37.58
CA VAL A 293 -5.65 -18.76 37.12
C VAL A 293 -4.73 -17.67 36.57
N GLY A 294 -5.11 -16.39 36.65
CA GLY A 294 -4.31 -15.26 36.15
C GLY A 294 -5.18 -14.14 35.57
N GLN A 295 -5.00 -13.86 34.28
CA GLN A 295 -5.79 -12.89 33.55
C GLN A 295 -6.30 -13.52 32.26
N ALA A 296 -7.61 -13.41 32.01
CA ALA A 296 -8.16 -13.89 30.75
C ALA A 296 -7.67 -13.02 29.58
N PHE A 297 -7.63 -13.58 28.38
CA PHE A 297 -7.42 -12.82 27.14
C PHE A 297 -8.44 -13.33 26.13
N ARG A 298 -9.53 -12.58 25.93
CA ARG A 298 -10.63 -13.03 25.06
C ARG A 298 -11.24 -11.90 24.26
N PHE A 299 -11.75 -12.25 23.08
CA PHE A 299 -12.52 -11.34 22.25
C PHE A 299 -14.02 -11.51 22.52
N ARG A 300 -14.74 -10.40 22.67
CA ARG A 300 -16.19 -10.36 22.51
C ARG A 300 -16.56 -9.69 21.20
N VAL A 301 -17.47 -10.32 20.46
CA VAL A 301 -18.06 -9.74 19.25
C VAL A 301 -19.55 -9.65 19.44
N ASN A 302 -20.11 -8.44 19.30
CA ASN A 302 -21.53 -8.16 19.54
C ASN A 302 -22.01 -8.69 20.91
N GLY A 303 -21.18 -8.52 21.94
CA GLY A 303 -21.45 -8.98 23.32
C GLY A 303 -21.19 -10.47 23.59
N ARG A 304 -20.97 -11.30 22.57
CA ARG A 304 -20.70 -12.75 22.72
C ARG A 304 -19.20 -13.02 22.77
N ALA A 305 -18.75 -13.78 23.78
CA ALA A 305 -17.37 -14.27 23.82
C ALA A 305 -17.10 -15.23 22.67
N ILE A 306 -15.98 -15.02 21.97
CA ILE A 306 -15.54 -15.80 20.82
C ILE A 306 -14.22 -16.50 21.17
N TYR A 307 -14.20 -17.82 21.08
CA TYR A 307 -12.96 -18.59 21.11
C TYR A 307 -12.30 -18.51 19.72
N ALA A 308 -11.19 -17.79 19.64
CA ALA A 308 -10.47 -17.60 18.37
C ALA A 308 -9.82 -18.91 17.92
N LYS A 309 -10.17 -19.35 16.70
CA LYS A 309 -9.60 -20.54 16.05
C LYS A 309 -9.00 -20.10 14.72
N GLY A 310 -7.72 -20.39 14.50
CA GLY A 310 -7.03 -19.97 13.30
C GLY A 310 -5.56 -20.32 13.32
N ALA A 311 -4.78 -19.59 12.51
CA ALA A 311 -3.34 -19.74 12.37
C ALA A 311 -2.67 -18.36 12.25
N ASN A 312 -1.35 -18.32 12.35
CA ASN A 312 -0.56 -17.15 11.98
C ASN A 312 -0.38 -17.12 10.46
N TRP A 313 -0.54 -15.94 9.86
CA TRP A 313 -0.37 -15.74 8.43
C TRP A 313 0.96 -15.02 8.16
N ALA A 314 1.83 -15.65 7.36
CA ALA A 314 3.05 -15.07 6.82
C ALA A 314 2.83 -14.63 5.36
N PRO A 315 3.71 -13.79 4.78
CA PRO A 315 3.65 -13.48 3.35
C PRO A 315 3.60 -14.77 2.51
N PRO A 316 2.63 -14.93 1.59
CA PRO A 316 2.48 -16.16 0.83
C PRO A 316 3.55 -16.33 -0.26
N HIS A 317 4.40 -15.31 -0.46
CA HIS A 317 5.52 -15.30 -1.39
C HIS A 317 6.61 -14.33 -0.90
N GLN A 318 7.86 -14.56 -1.30
CA GLN A 318 9.01 -13.70 -0.96
C GLN A 318 8.83 -12.28 -1.49
N TRP A 319 8.27 -12.16 -2.69
CA TRP A 319 8.03 -10.88 -3.38
C TRP A 319 6.53 -10.66 -3.52
N ALA A 320 6.05 -9.52 -2.99
CA ALA A 320 4.63 -9.20 -2.93
C ALA A 320 3.98 -9.01 -4.31
N SER A 321 4.76 -8.63 -5.33
CA SER A 321 4.28 -8.46 -6.71
C SER A 321 3.82 -9.77 -7.35
N GLU A 322 4.33 -10.92 -6.91
CA GLU A 322 4.03 -12.23 -7.48
C GLU A 322 2.74 -12.87 -6.92
N VAL A 323 2.09 -12.24 -5.95
CA VAL A 323 0.90 -12.81 -5.32
C VAL A 323 -0.34 -12.40 -6.11
N THR A 324 -0.92 -13.35 -6.84
CA THR A 324 -2.14 -13.13 -7.62
C THR A 324 -3.40 -13.12 -6.75
N ARG A 325 -4.50 -12.56 -7.27
CA ARG A 325 -5.81 -12.58 -6.59
C ARG A 325 -6.29 -14.01 -6.30
N ASP A 326 -6.07 -14.94 -7.22
CA ASP A 326 -6.48 -16.33 -7.06
C ASP A 326 -5.77 -17.01 -5.89
N ARG A 327 -4.54 -16.57 -5.56
CA ARG A 327 -3.81 -17.07 -4.39
C ARG A 327 -4.32 -16.52 -3.05
N TYR A 328 -5.06 -15.41 -3.07
CA TYR A 328 -5.72 -14.82 -1.90
C TYR A 328 -7.16 -15.29 -1.69
N ALA A 329 -7.80 -15.83 -2.74
CA ALA A 329 -9.21 -16.24 -2.75
C ALA A 329 -9.43 -17.55 -1.98
#